data_AF-A0A389MKA9-F1
#
_entry.id   AF-A0A389MKA9-F1
#
_cell.length_a   1.000
_cell.length_b   1.000
_cell.length_c   1.000
_cell.angle_alpha   90.00
_cell.angle_beta   90.00
_cell.angle_gamma   90.00
#
_symmetry.space_group_name_H-M   'P 1'
#
loop_
_entity.id
_entity.type
_entity.pdbx_description
1 polymer ?
#
loop_
_entity_poly.entity_id
_entity_poly.type
_entity_poly.pdbx_seq_one_letter_code
_entity_poly.pdbx_strand_id
1 'polypeptide(L)'
;MLQVRGEYLPLVELYNVFDVTEAKTEATQAIVVILQSAGRRYALLVDQLIGQHQVVVKNLESNYRKVPGISAATILGDGSVALIVDVSALQALNRDKRAVDASAA
;
A
#
# COMPACT_ATOMS: atom_id res chain seq x y z
N MET A 1 7.35 2.67 13.29
CA MET A 1 8.01 1.35 13.35
C MET A 1 7.09 0.40 14.08
N LEU A 2 7.12 -0.90 13.79
CA LEU A 2 6.34 -1.94 14.46
C LEU A 2 7.27 -3.06 14.93
N GLN A 3 7.11 -3.53 16.17
CA GLN A 3 7.87 -4.66 16.68
C GLN A 3 7.12 -5.98 16.42
N VAL A 4 7.77 -6.91 15.73
CA VAL A 4 7.22 -8.23 15.38
C VAL A 4 8.25 -9.29 15.74
N ARG A 5 7.94 -10.16 16.70
CA ARG A 5 8.81 -11.28 17.13
C ARG A 5 10.25 -10.85 17.46
N GLY A 6 10.42 -9.69 18.09
CA GLY A 6 11.73 -9.15 18.47
C GLY A 6 12.44 -8.32 17.39
N GLU A 7 11.87 -8.19 16.19
CA GLU A 7 12.41 -7.38 15.10
C GLU A 7 11.59 -6.09 14.91
N TYR A 8 12.27 -4.97 14.63
CA TYR A 8 11.61 -3.71 14.28
C TYR A 8 11.48 -3.57 12.77
N LEU A 9 10.24 -3.51 12.29
CA LEU A 9 9.92 -3.30 10.89
C LEU A 9 9.44 -1.86 10.66
N PRO A 10 9.84 -1.22 9.54
CA PRO A 10 9.23 0.04 9.13
C PRO A 10 7.75 -0.17 8.87
N LEU A 11 6.92 0.74 9.40
CA LEU A 11 5.48 0.74 9.20
C LEU A 11 5.16 1.70 8.06
N VAL A 12 4.45 1.20 7.07
CA VAL A 12 3.90 1.95 5.94
C VAL A 12 2.39 2.00 6.13
N GLU A 13 1.85 3.19 6.24
CA GLU A 13 0.41 3.44 6.31
C GLU A 13 -0.12 3.58 4.88
N LEU A 14 -0.83 2.57 4.36
CA LEU A 14 -1.27 2.57 2.96
C LEU A 14 -2.13 3.79 2.64
N TYR A 15 -3.00 4.17 3.56
CA TYR A 15 -3.86 5.34 3.42
C TYR A 15 -3.05 6.64 3.28
N ASN A 16 -1.94 6.79 4.00
CA ASN A 16 -1.13 8.00 3.94
C ASN A 16 -0.37 8.09 2.61
N VAL A 17 0.13 6.96 2.10
CA VAL A 17 0.84 6.92 0.82
C VAL A 17 -0.07 7.35 -0.34
N PHE A 18 -1.37 7.04 -0.27
CA PHE A 18 -2.34 7.30 -1.33
C PHE A 18 -3.38 8.39 -0.99
N ASP A 19 -3.20 9.15 0.09
CA ASP A 19 -4.09 10.24 0.51
C ASP A 19 -5.57 9.81 0.70
N VAL A 20 -5.79 8.65 1.30
CA VAL A 20 -7.15 8.14 1.59
C VAL A 20 -7.64 8.70 2.91
N THR A 21 -8.66 9.58 2.86
CA THR A 21 -9.14 10.35 4.02
C THR A 21 -10.04 9.57 5.00
N GLU A 22 -10.68 8.49 4.56
CA GLU A 22 -11.65 7.71 5.36
C GLU A 22 -11.11 6.34 5.80
N ALA A 23 -9.78 6.18 5.79
CA ALA A 23 -9.16 4.93 6.21
C ALA A 23 -9.13 4.75 7.73
N LYS A 24 -9.00 3.51 8.18
CA LYS A 24 -8.79 3.21 9.59
C LYS A 24 -7.35 3.51 9.96
N THR A 25 -7.14 4.60 10.70
CA THR A 25 -5.80 5.07 11.09
C THR A 25 -5.30 4.40 12.37
N GLU A 26 -6.21 3.90 13.22
CA GLU A 26 -5.83 3.19 14.44
C GLU A 26 -5.36 1.76 14.13
N ALA A 27 -4.13 1.43 14.53
CA ALA A 27 -3.56 0.10 14.30
C ALA A 27 -4.33 -1.03 14.99
N THR A 28 -5.11 -0.74 16.03
CA THR A 28 -5.99 -1.68 16.75
C THR A 28 -7.26 -2.03 15.97
N GLN A 29 -7.65 -1.21 14.99
CA GLN A 29 -8.84 -1.39 14.16
C GLN A 29 -8.51 -1.82 12.72
N ALA A 30 -7.23 -1.87 12.39
CA ALA A 30 -6.68 -2.22 11.10
C ALA A 30 -5.92 -3.56 11.15
N ILE A 31 -5.47 -4.01 10.00
CA ILE A 31 -4.66 -5.21 9.82
C ILE A 31 -3.26 -4.79 9.41
N VAL A 32 -2.25 -5.43 10.00
CA VAL A 32 -0.86 -5.29 9.56
C VAL A 32 -0.46 -6.49 8.72
N VAL A 33 0.00 -6.24 7.50
CA VAL A 33 0.56 -7.24 6.59
C VAL A 33 2.07 -7.11 6.56
N ILE A 34 2.80 -8.21 6.78
CA ILE A 34 4.26 -8.22 6.67
C ILE A 34 4.64 -8.55 5.23
N LEU A 35 5.33 -7.63 4.57
CA LEU A 35 5.75 -7.75 3.19
C LEU A 35 7.27 -7.85 3.10
N GLN A 36 7.76 -8.56 2.09
CA GLN A 36 9.18 -8.62 1.75
C GLN A 36 9.36 -8.26 0.27
N SER A 37 10.19 -7.26 0.00
CA SER A 37 10.54 -6.84 -1.35
C SER A 37 12.02 -6.47 -1.41
N ALA A 38 12.73 -6.94 -2.44
CA ALA A 38 14.18 -6.72 -2.62
C ALA A 38 15.02 -7.01 -1.36
N GLY A 39 14.69 -8.08 -0.62
CA GLY A 39 15.39 -8.46 0.61
C GLY A 39 15.09 -7.59 1.83
N ARG A 40 14.22 -6.58 1.72
CA ARG A 40 13.78 -5.72 2.82
C ARG A 40 12.38 -6.10 3.27
N ARG A 41 12.18 -6.21 4.58
CA ARG A 41 10.88 -6.45 5.20
C ARG A 41 10.28 -5.15 5.72
N TYR A 42 8.97 -5.02 5.58
CA TYR A 42 8.22 -3.90 6.13
C TYR A 42 6.80 -4.33 6.50
N ALA A 43 6.20 -3.59 7.43
CA ALA A 43 4.82 -3.74 7.83
C ALA A 43 3.95 -2.77 7.04
N LEU A 44 2.87 -3.26 6.44
CA LEU A 44 1.87 -2.46 5.73
C LEU A 44 0.58 -2.45 6.53
N LEU A 45 0.11 -1.26 6.91
CA LEU A 45 -1.18 -1.08 7.58
C LEU A 45 -2.29 -0.97 6.51
N VAL A 46 -3.31 -1.82 6.61
CA VAL A 46 -4.48 -1.87 5.73
C VAL A 46 -5.76 -2.02 6.55
N ASP A 47 -6.90 -1.53 6.05
CA ASP A 47 -8.14 -1.54 6.83
C ASP A 47 -8.70 -2.94 7.08
N GLN A 48 -8.54 -3.84 6.11
CA GLN A 48 -9.06 -5.21 6.14
C GLN A 48 -8.42 -6.10 5.07
N LEU A 49 -8.56 -7.41 5.25
CA LEU A 49 -8.18 -8.44 4.28
C LEU A 49 -9.47 -9.05 3.72
N ILE A 50 -9.76 -8.78 2.45
CA ILE A 50 -10.97 -9.30 1.78
C ILE A 50 -10.81 -10.78 1.43
N GLY A 51 -9.61 -11.19 1.04
CA GLY A 51 -9.29 -12.55 0.59
C GLY A 51 -8.33 -12.56 -0.59
N GLN A 52 -8.20 -13.71 -1.24
CA GLN A 52 -7.42 -13.88 -2.47
C GLN A 52 -8.36 -13.95 -3.67
N HIS A 53 -8.14 -13.10 -4.67
CA HIS A 53 -8.91 -13.10 -5.92
C HIS A 53 -8.01 -13.49 -7.10
N GLN A 54 -8.50 -14.34 -7.99
CA GLN A 54 -7.91 -14.53 -9.31
C GLN A 54 -8.45 -13.42 -10.23
N VAL A 55 -7.55 -12.63 -10.79
CA VAL A 55 -7.91 -11.43 -11.56
C VAL A 55 -7.18 -11.40 -12.89
N VAL A 56 -7.82 -10.83 -13.92
CA VAL A 56 -7.19 -10.58 -15.22
C VAL A 56 -6.56 -9.19 -15.18
N VAL A 57 -5.24 -9.12 -15.23
CA VAL A 57 -4.50 -7.86 -15.18
C VAL A 57 -4.68 -7.09 -16.48
N LYS A 58 -5.06 -5.81 -16.37
CA LYS A 58 -5.09 -4.87 -17.51
C LYS A 58 -3.94 -3.89 -17.33
N ASN A 59 -3.07 -3.81 -18.34
CA ASN A 59 -1.96 -2.87 -18.31
C ASN A 59 -2.51 -1.43 -18.45
N LEU A 60 -2.09 -0.55 -17.54
CA LEU A 60 -2.44 0.88 -17.55
C LEU A 60 -1.58 1.70 -18.53
N GLU A 61 -0.49 1.13 -19.04
CA GLU A 61 0.59 1.87 -19.73
C GLU A 61 0.25 2.43 -21.11
N SER A 62 -0.79 1.93 -21.80
CA SER A 62 -1.09 2.38 -23.17
C SER A 62 -2.00 3.60 -23.26
N ASN A 63 -2.78 3.91 -22.22
CA ASN A 63 -3.79 4.99 -22.25
C ASN A 63 -3.78 5.90 -21.01
N TYR A 64 -3.05 5.56 -19.95
CA TYR A 64 -3.10 6.28 -18.68
C TYR A 64 -1.71 6.72 -18.21
N ARG A 65 -1.66 7.86 -17.50
CA ARG A 65 -0.44 8.30 -16.82
C ARG A 65 -0.09 7.31 -15.72
N LYS A 66 1.20 7.00 -15.59
CA LYS A 66 1.73 6.16 -14.51
C LYS A 66 1.40 6.80 -13.16
N VAL A 67 0.64 6.10 -12.33
CA VAL A 67 0.37 6.50 -10.95
C VAL A 67 1.49 5.93 -10.07
N PRO A 68 2.26 6.76 -9.35
CA PRO A 68 3.30 6.27 -8.46
C PRO A 68 2.74 5.25 -7.46
N GLY A 69 3.41 4.10 -7.34
CA GLY A 69 2.99 3.03 -6.42
C GLY A 69 1.92 2.08 -6.97
N ILE A 70 1.45 2.27 -8.21
CA ILE A 70 0.49 1.36 -8.87
C ILE A 70 1.15 0.71 -10.09
N SER A 71 1.05 -0.62 -10.18
CA SER A 71 1.60 -1.40 -11.30
C SER A 71 0.55 -1.73 -12.36
N ALA A 72 -0.72 -1.91 -11.98
CA ALA A 72 -1.80 -2.22 -12.91
C ALA A 72 -3.18 -1.97 -12.29
N ALA A 73 -4.24 -2.21 -13.08
CA ALA A 73 -5.61 -2.26 -12.61
C ALA A 73 -6.30 -3.54 -13.12
N THR A 74 -7.38 -3.93 -12.46
CA THR A 74 -8.25 -5.02 -12.87
C THR A 74 -9.70 -4.69 -12.56
N ILE A 75 -10.61 -5.41 -13.21
CA ILE A 75 -12.05 -5.32 -12.96
C ILE A 75 -12.45 -6.61 -12.25
N LEU A 76 -13.06 -6.47 -11.08
CA LEU A 76 -13.56 -7.59 -10.28
C LEU A 76 -14.90 -8.11 -10.84
N GLY A 77 -15.34 -9.28 -10.36
CA GLY A 77 -16.56 -9.94 -10.87
C GLY A 77 -17.86 -9.15 -10.62
N ASP A 78 -17.84 -8.20 -9.70
CA ASP A 78 -18.93 -7.27 -9.41
C ASP A 78 -18.86 -5.98 -10.25
N GLY A 79 -17.87 -5.87 -11.15
CA GLY A 79 -17.65 -4.70 -12.00
C GLY A 79 -16.84 -3.58 -11.35
N SER A 80 -16.45 -3.72 -10.08
CA SER A 80 -15.59 -2.73 -9.41
C SER A 80 -14.16 -2.76 -9.95
N VAL A 81 -13.46 -1.62 -9.86
CA VAL A 81 -12.06 -1.51 -10.26
C VAL A 81 -11.16 -1.71 -9.05
N ALA A 82 -10.19 -2.61 -9.17
CA ALA A 82 -9.14 -2.82 -8.18
C ALA A 82 -7.78 -2.40 -8.74
N LEU A 83 -6.99 -1.73 -7.92
CA LEU A 83 -5.62 -1.34 -8.25
C LEU A 83 -4.63 -2.38 -7.72
N ILE A 84 -3.61 -2.68 -8.53
CA ILE A 84 -2.49 -3.53 -8.12
C ILE A 84 -1.38 -2.61 -7.64
N VAL A 85 -1.07 -2.70 -6.35
CA VAL A 85 -0.05 -1.87 -5.71
C VAL A 85 1.35 -2.44 -5.96
N ASP A 86 2.28 -1.57 -6.33
CA ASP A 86 3.70 -1.90 -6.43
C ASP A 86 4.36 -1.85 -5.05
N VAL A 87 4.47 -3.02 -4.43
CA VAL A 87 5.09 -3.20 -3.11
C VAL A 87 6.57 -2.81 -3.07
N SER A 88 7.28 -2.80 -4.20
CA SER A 88 8.67 -2.36 -4.25
C SER A 88 8.79 -0.83 -4.18
N ALA A 89 7.83 -0.10 -4.78
CA ALA A 89 7.80 1.35 -4.78
C ALA A 89 7.28 1.95 -3.47
N LEU A 90 6.40 1.24 -2.74
CA LEU A 90 5.76 1.74 -1.51
C LEU A 90 6.74 2.27 -0.45
N GLN A 91 7.88 1.60 -0.25
CA GLN A 91 8.86 2.04 0.75
C GLN A 91 9.48 3.39 0.42
N ALA A 92 9.73 3.66 -0.86
CA ALA A 92 10.27 4.95 -1.31
C ALA A 92 9.20 6.04 -1.16
N LEU A 93 7.98 5.79 -1.62
CA LEU A 93 6.86 6.72 -1.52
C LEU A 93 6.54 7.09 -0.08
N ASN A 94 6.58 6.13 0.84
CA ASN A 94 6.36 6.39 2.25
C ASN A 94 7.44 7.30 2.87
N ARG A 95 8.71 7.18 2.42
CA ARG A 95 9.77 8.09 2.88
C ARG A 95 9.56 9.50 2.37
N ASP A 96 9.19 9.64 1.09
CA ASP A 96 8.95 10.94 0.48
C ASP A 96 7.74 11.63 1.12
N LYS A 97 6.65 10.89 1.34
CA LYS A 97 5.45 11.38 2.01
C LYS A 97 5.74 11.87 3.43
N ARG A 98 6.45 11.08 4.23
CA ARG A 98 6.83 11.47 5.59
C ARG A 98 7.75 12.68 5.64
N ALA A 99 8.62 12.87 4.64
CA ALA A 99 9.46 14.07 4.56
C ALA A 99 8.62 15.33 4.27
N VAL A 100 7.61 15.21 3.41
CA VAL A 100 6.65 16.28 3.13
C VAL A 100 5.82 16.59 4.39
N ASP A 101 5.23 15.58 5.02
CA ASP A 101 4.40 15.76 6.22
C ASP A 101 5.19 16.40 7.38
N ALA A 102 6.46 16.00 7.58
CA ALA A 102 7.34 16.56 8.61
C ALA A 102 7.76 18.01 8.31
N SER A 103 7.74 18.45 7.05
CA SER A 103 8.03 19.84 6.67
C SER A 103 6.81 20.77 6.76
N ALA A 104 5.61 20.19 6.80
CA ALA A 104 4.34 20.91 6.91
C ALA A 104 3.88 21.09 8.37
N ALA A 105 4.56 20.47 9.33
CA ALA A 105 4.32 20.53 10.77
C ALA A 105 5.32 21.46 11.47
#